data_AF-A0A3D5NBC9-F1
#
_entry.id   AF-A0A3D5NBC9-F1
#
_cell.length_a   1.000
_cell.length_b   1.000
_cell.length_c   1.000
_cell.angle_alpha   90.00
_cell.angle_beta   90.00
_cell.angle_gamma   90.00
#
_symmetry.space_group_name_H-M   'P 1'
#
loop_
_entity.id
_entity.type
_entity.pdbx_description
1 polymer ?
#
loop_
_entity_poly.entity_id
_entity_poly.type
_entity_poly.pdbx_seq_one_letter_code
_entity_poly.pdbx_strand_id
1 'polypeptide(L)' 'MTVLTQAEISEFIDRAFAEDIGPGDITSDNVVPENARLRVALETREDIVVAGLDIALDCFRKLVPDAKITKHCEDG' A
#
# COMPACT_ATOMS: atom_id res chain seq x y z
N MET A 1 -21.50 -2.36 -15.48
CA MET A 1 -20.53 -2.42 -14.38
C MET A 1 -19.20 -1.98 -14.98
N THR A 2 -18.75 -0.77 -14.67
CA THR A 2 -17.49 -0.26 -15.23
C THR A 2 -16.35 -0.83 -14.39
N VAL A 3 -15.44 -1.55 -15.03
CA VAL A 3 -14.24 -2.08 -14.39
C VAL A 3 -13.19 -0.98 -14.40
N LEU A 4 -12.57 -0.70 -13.25
CA LEU A 4 -11.45 0.24 -13.17
C LEU A 4 -10.26 -0.33 -13.94
N THR A 5 -9.66 0.50 -14.79
CA THR A 5 -8.42 0.17 -15.48
C THR A 5 -7.23 0.29 -14.52
N GLN A 6 -6.14 -0.40 -14.85
CA GLN A 6 -4.90 -0.28 -14.09
C GLN A 6 -4.32 1.15 -14.09
N ALA A 7 -4.56 1.91 -15.16
CA ALA A 7 -4.18 3.32 -15.23
C ALA A 7 -4.95 4.18 -14.22
N GLU A 8 -6.28 3.99 -14.13
CA GLU A 8 -7.12 4.70 -13.16
C GLU A 8 -6.75 4.35 -11.71
N ILE A 9 -6.45 3.08 -11.44
CA ILE A 9 -5.98 2.64 -10.12
C ILE A 9 -4.62 3.29 -9.79
N SER A 10 -3.67 3.27 -10.72
CA SER A 10 -2.36 3.89 -10.49
C SER A 10 -2.46 5.40 -10.25
N GLU A 11 -3.30 6.12 -11.02
CA GLU A 11 -3.55 7.55 -10.83
C GLU A 11 -4.20 7.84 -9.47
N PHE A 12 -5.16 7.01 -9.06
CA PHE A 12 -5.76 7.12 -7.74
C PHE A 12 -4.73 6.97 -6.63
N ILE A 13 -3.84 5.97 -6.73
CA ILE A 13 -2.75 5.75 -5.77
C ILE A 13 -1.79 6.94 -5.74
N ASP A 14 -1.41 7.48 -6.91
CA ASP A 14 -0.54 8.68 -6.98
C ASP A 14 -1.14 9.86 -6.24
N ARG A 15 -2.43 10.11 -6.45
CA ARG A 15 -3.13 11.19 -5.77
C ARG A 15 -3.22 10.97 -4.26
N ALA A 16 -3.48 9.75 -3.81
CA ALA A 16 -3.53 9.42 -2.39
C ALA A 16 -2.16 9.62 -1.72
N PHE A 17 -1.06 9.24 -2.38
CA PHE A 17 0.29 9.50 -1.88
C PHE A 17 0.63 10.99 -1.86
N ALA A 18 0.24 11.73 -2.89
CA ALA A 18 0.45 13.18 -2.93
C ALA A 18 -0.32 13.92 -1.82
N GLU A 19 -1.50 13.43 -1.44
CA GLU A 19 -2.29 13.95 -0.32
C GLU A 19 -1.65 13.64 1.04
N ASP A 20 -1.30 12.39 1.29
CA ASP A 20 -0.90 11.91 2.63
C ASP A 20 0.59 12.13 2.93
N ILE A 21 1.47 11.83 1.96
CA ILE A 21 2.93 11.95 2.10
C ILE A 21 3.41 13.31 1.63
N GLY A 22 2.86 13.80 0.52
CA GLY A 22 3.23 15.09 -0.07
C GLY A 22 4.75 15.24 -0.25
N PRO A 23 5.40 16.24 0.39
CA PRO A 23 6.84 16.46 0.28
C PRO A 23 7.72 15.48 1.08
N GLY A 24 7.14 14.67 1.97
CA GLY A 24 7.86 13.69 2.80
C GLY A 24 7.18 13.39 4.14
N ASP A 25 7.62 12.34 4.83
CA ASP A 25 7.12 11.94 6.16
C ASP A 25 8.13 12.34 7.24
N ILE A 26 8.01 13.58 7.72
CA ILE A 26 8.95 14.18 8.69
C ILE A 26 9.12 13.30 9.94
N THR A 27 8.08 12.60 10.39
CA THR A 27 8.19 11.77 11.59
C THR A 27 9.05 10.55 11.28
N SER A 28 8.68 9.78 10.25
CA SER A 28 9.41 8.58 9.86
C SER A 28 10.86 8.89 9.48
N ASP A 29 11.09 9.98 8.73
CA ASP A 29 12.42 10.42 8.29
C ASP A 29 13.37 10.72 9.46
N ASN A 30 12.84 11.12 10.62
CA ASN A 30 13.65 11.45 11.80
C ASN A 30 13.79 10.30 12.81
N VAL A 31 12.87 9.32 12.82
CA VAL A 31 12.84 8.27 13.84
C VAL A 31 13.17 6.88 13.31
N VAL A 32 13.06 6.66 12.00
CA VAL A 32 13.37 5.38 11.35
C VAL A 32 14.70 5.48 10.61
N PRO A 33 15.70 4.63 10.91
CA PRO A 33 16.94 4.60 10.17
C PRO A 33 16.73 4.30 8.68
N GLU A 34 17.45 4.98 7.79
CA GLU A 34 17.33 4.79 6.33
C GLU A 34 17.51 3.34 5.86
N ASN A 35 18.32 2.56 6.58
CA ASN A 35 18.62 1.16 6.26
C ASN A 35 17.74 0.16 7.02
N ALA A 36 16.72 0.63 7.74
CA ALA A 36 15.81 -0.25 8.46
C ALA A 36 15.09 -1.21 7.50
N ARG A 37 14.97 -2.48 7.91
CA ARG A 37 14.14 -3.47 7.22
C ARG A 37 13.10 -4.00 8.20
N LEU A 38 11.86 -3.98 7.74
CA LEU A 38 10.70 -4.36 8.55
C LEU A 38 10.02 -5.58 7.94
N ARG A 39 9.43 -6.41 8.80
CA ARG A 39 8.45 -7.41 8.42
C ARG A 39 7.12 -6.96 9.01
N VAL A 40 6.13 -6.77 8.14
CA VAL A 40 4.79 -6.30 8.50
C VAL A 40 3.75 -7.31 8.05
N ALA A 41 2.59 -7.30 8.71
CA ALA A 41 1.43 -8.08 8.34
C ALA A 41 0.22 -7.14 8.23
N LEU A 42 -0.60 -7.35 7.20
CA LEU A 42 -1.89 -6.69 7.07
C LEU A 42 -2.94 -7.58 7.73
N GLU A 43 -3.41 -7.16 8.90
CA GLU A 43 -4.29 -7.95 9.77
C GLU A 43 -5.62 -7.22 9.98
N THR A 44 -6.71 -7.98 10.11
CA THR A 44 -8.03 -7.44 10.40
C THR A 44 -8.22 -7.35 11.92
N ARG A 45 -8.96 -6.35 12.39
CA ARG A 45 -9.31 -6.21 13.82
C ARG A 45 -10.64 -6.86 14.18
N GLU A 46 -11.36 -7.31 13.16
CA GLU A 46 -12.72 -7.83 13.21
C GLU A 46 -12.97 -8.69 11.95
N ASP A 47 -14.07 -9.44 11.95
CA ASP A 47 -14.46 -10.29 10.83
C ASP A 47 -14.91 -9.43 9.64
N ILE A 48 -14.32 -9.68 8.47
CA ILE A 48 -14.60 -8.93 7.25
C ILE A 48 -14.68 -9.86 6.03
N VAL A 49 -15.26 -9.34 4.96
CA VAL A 49 -15.00 -9.82 3.59
C VAL A 49 -13.85 -8.99 3.03
N VAL A 50 -12.79 -9.66 2.57
CA VAL A 50 -11.61 -8.97 2.03
C VAL A 50 -11.95 -8.40 0.65
N ALA A 51 -11.60 -7.14 0.41
CA ALA A 51 -11.76 -6.49 -0.90
C ALA A 51 -10.67 -5.43 -1.12
N GLY A 52 -10.17 -5.33 -2.35
CA GLY A 52 -9.17 -4.36 -2.74
C GLY A 52 -7.74 -4.75 -2.36
N LEU A 53 -7.47 -6.03 -2.09
CA LEU A 53 -6.13 -6.46 -1.67
C LEU A 53 -5.09 -6.16 -2.74
N ASP A 54 -5.41 -6.35 -4.03
CA ASP A 54 -4.49 -6.04 -5.12
C ASP A 54 -4.17 -4.55 -5.22
N ILE A 55 -5.15 -3.67 -4.95
CA ILE A 55 -4.93 -2.21 -4.89
C ILE A 55 -3.97 -1.87 -3.73
N ALA A 56 -4.19 -2.48 -2.55
CA ALA A 56 -3.29 -2.30 -1.41
C ALA A 56 -1.86 -2.78 -1.73
N LEU A 57 -1.71 -3.90 -2.44
CA LEU A 57 -0.40 -4.39 -2.86
C LEU A 57 0.27 -3.45 -3.89
N ASP A 58 -0.50 -2.83 -4.78
CA ASP A 58 0.02 -1.86 -5.76
C ASP A 58 0.56 -0.60 -5.08
N CYS A 59 -0.03 -0.16 -3.96
CA CYS A 59 0.56 0.88 -3.12
C CYS A 59 1.98 0.51 -2.65
N PHE A 60 2.16 -0.71 -2.11
CA PHE A 60 3.48 -1.17 -1.65
C PHE A 60 4.48 -1.34 -2.79
N ARG A 61 4.05 -1.91 -3.92
CA ARG A 61 4.91 -2.06 -5.11
C ARG A 61 5.41 -0.73 -5.63
N LYS A 62 4.62 0.33 -5.49
CA LYS A 62 4.97 1.67 -5.94
C LYS A 62 5.91 2.40 -4.98
N LEU A 63 5.67 2.30 -3.67
CA LEU A 63 6.46 2.99 -2.65
C LEU A 63 7.75 2.25 -2.29
N VAL A 64 7.72 0.90 -2.28
CA VAL A 64 8.86 0.04 -1.94
C VAL A 64 8.97 -1.10 -2.96
N PRO A 65 9.48 -0.84 -4.18
CA PRO A 65 9.50 -1.81 -5.28
C PRO A 65 10.22 -3.13 -4.96
N ASP A 66 11.20 -3.10 -4.05
CA ASP A 66 11.96 -4.28 -3.63
C ASP A 66 11.30 -5.07 -2.50
N ALA A 67 10.10 -4.69 -2.06
CA ALA A 67 9.38 -5.37 -1.00
C ALA A 67 9.01 -6.81 -1.42
N LYS A 68 9.31 -7.77 -0.55
CA LYS A 68 8.84 -9.16 -0.70
C LYS A 68 7.45 -9.29 -0.11
N ILE A 69 6.46 -9.47 -0.97
CA ILE A 69 5.05 -9.54 -0.60
C ILE A 69 4.57 -10.99 -0.71
N THR A 70 3.86 -11.47 0.30
CA THR A 70 3.16 -12.76 0.27
C THR A 70 1.67 -12.51 0.52
N LYS A 71 0.83 -12.89 -0.43
CA LYS A 71 -0.63 -12.80 -0.33
C LYS A 71 -1.14 -14.05 0.39
N HIS A 72 -1.85 -13.86 1.50
CA HIS A 72 -2.34 -14.96 2.35
C HIS A 72 -3.81 -15.33 2.12
N CYS A 73 -4.57 -14.47 1.46
CA CYS A 73 -5.97 -14.67 1.08
C CYS A 73 -6.28 -13.92 -0.21
N GLU A 74 -7.39 -14.26 -0.87
CA GLU A 74 -7.93 -13.51 -2.01
C GLU A 74 -9.06 -12.58 -1.56
N ASP A 75 -9.45 -11.66 -2.44
CA ASP A 75 -10.69 -10.89 -2.25
C ASP A 75 -11.91 -11.83 -2.30
N GLY A 76 -12.90 -11.62 -1.43
CA GLY A 76 -14.15 -12.38 -1.35
C GLY A 76 -14.37 -13.16 -0.07
#